data_AF-A0A496YTJ4-F1
#
_entry.id   AF-A0A496YTJ4-F1
#
_cell.length_a   1.000
_cell.length_b   1.000
_cell.length_c   1.000
_cell.angle_alpha   90.00
_cell.angle_beta   90.00
_cell.angle_gamma   90.00
#
_symmetry.space_group_name_H-M   'P 1'
#
loop_
_entity.id
_entity.type
_entity.pdbx_description
1 polymer ?
#
loop_
_entity_poly.entity_id
_entity_poly.type
_entity_poly.pdbx_seq_one_letter_code
_entity_poly.pdbx_strand_id
1 'polypeptide(L)'
;MYLINKYLVVKDGGRPDQLSRSTPAMDRFRIKALVKLIQSGALGKDQRKAALDELSFKCRIYANGCLKRGRNEEGRYYLDLPQHIVQFCLNTTNSS
;
A
#
# COMPACT_ATOMS: atom_id res chain seq x y z
N MET A 1 -16.19 -5.12 -22.96
CA MET A 1 -15.27 -3.97 -22.74
C MET A 1 -15.46 -3.46 -21.32
N TYR A 2 -14.63 -3.85 -20.35
CA TYR A 2 -14.72 -3.32 -18.97
C TYR A 2 -13.56 -2.34 -18.74
N LEU A 3 -13.83 -1.04 -18.91
CA LEU A 3 -12.94 0.03 -18.47
C LEU A 3 -13.10 0.17 -16.95
N ILE A 4 -12.20 -0.45 -16.19
CA ILE A 4 -12.19 -0.29 -14.74
C ILE A 4 -11.37 0.96 -14.40
N ASN A 5 -11.96 2.13 -14.62
CA ASN A 5 -11.48 3.39 -14.05
C ASN A 5 -12.06 3.53 -12.63
N LYS A 6 -11.54 2.77 -11.68
CA LYS A 6 -11.90 2.93 -10.26
C LYS A 6 -10.69 3.39 -9.46
N TYR A 7 -10.41 4.69 -9.54
CA TYR A 7 -9.79 5.43 -8.46
C TYR A 7 -10.83 5.60 -7.34
N LEU A 8 -11.16 4.50 -6.65
CA LEU A 8 -11.95 4.56 -5.43
C LEU A 8 -11.01 4.95 -4.31
N VAL A 9 -11.05 6.23 -3.98
CA VAL A 9 -10.76 6.78 -2.66
C VAL A 9 -11.43 5.86 -1.63
N VAL A 10 -10.66 4.94 -1.06
CA VAL A 10 -11.11 4.18 0.11
C VAL A 10 -11.03 5.14 1.30
N LYS A 11 -12.08 5.96 1.45
CA LYS A 11 -12.47 6.52 2.75
C LYS A 11 -12.97 5.33 3.56
N ASP A 12 -12.13 4.78 4.43
CA ASP A 12 -12.56 3.79 5.42
C ASP A 12 -13.36 4.53 6.52
N GLY A 13 -14.60 4.88 6.19
CA GLY A 13 -15.62 5.26 7.15
C GLY A 13 -16.20 3.98 7.73
N GLY A 14 -15.56 3.49 8.79
CA GLY A 14 -15.87 2.20 9.39
C GLY A 14 -17.31 2.09 9.88
N ARG A 15 -18.01 1.06 9.40
CA ARG A 15 -18.85 0.26 10.29
C ARG A 15 -18.03 -1.00 10.66
N PRO A 16 -17.72 -1.20 11.95
CA PRO A 16 -16.85 -2.27 12.46
C PRO A 16 -17.49 -3.66 12.46
N ASP A 17 -18.61 -3.85 11.76
CA ASP A 17 -19.35 -5.10 11.75
C ASP A 17 -19.19 -5.79 10.40
N GLN A 18 -18.59 -6.98 10.46
CA GLN A 18 -18.42 -7.95 9.37
C GLN A 18 -17.27 -7.68 8.41
N LEU A 19 -16.10 -8.28 8.70
CA LEU A 19 -15.22 -9.04 7.75
C LEU A 19 -13.88 -9.48 8.39
N SER A 20 -13.81 -9.61 9.71
CA SER A 20 -12.61 -10.05 10.43
C SER A 20 -12.48 -11.58 10.47
N ARG A 21 -12.35 -12.25 9.31
CA ARG A 21 -11.98 -13.69 9.33
C ARG A 21 -10.99 -14.18 8.28
N SER A 22 -10.62 -13.34 7.30
CA SER A 22 -9.59 -13.66 6.29
C SER A 22 -8.73 -12.45 5.96
N THR A 23 -8.11 -11.86 6.99
CA THR A 23 -7.34 -10.61 6.93
C THR A 23 -6.09 -10.58 6.02
N PRO A 24 -5.35 -11.67 5.72
CA PRO A 24 -4.10 -11.55 4.96
C PRO A 24 -4.30 -11.26 3.46
N ALA A 25 -5.47 -11.56 2.88
CA ALA A 25 -5.73 -11.22 1.49
C ALA A 25 -6.03 -9.72 1.33
N MET A 26 -6.89 -9.18 2.18
CA MET A 26 -7.31 -7.77 2.12
C MET A 26 -6.15 -6.80 2.32
N ASP A 27 -5.22 -7.10 3.23
CA ASP A 27 -4.10 -6.21 3.50
C ASP A 27 -3.15 -6.10 2.28
N ARG A 28 -2.92 -7.21 1.56
CA ARG A 28 -2.17 -7.20 0.29
C ARG A 28 -2.84 -6.33 -0.78
N PHE A 29 -4.17 -6.41 -0.92
CA PHE A 29 -4.90 -5.56 -1.86
C PHE A 29 -4.84 -4.08 -1.47
N ARG A 30 -4.92 -3.77 -0.17
CA ARG A 30 -4.78 -2.40 0.38
C ARG A 30 -3.39 -1.83 0.10
N ILE A 31 -2.32 -2.60 0.36
CA ILE A 31 -0.94 -2.24 0.04
C ILE A 31 -0.79 -1.99 -1.47
N LYS A 32 -1.29 -2.90 -2.31
CA LYS A 32 -1.21 -2.77 -3.78
C LYS A 32 -1.98 -1.54 -4.30
N ALA A 33 -3.12 -1.22 -3.71
CA ALA A 33 -3.88 -0.03 -4.05
C ALA A 33 -3.12 1.25 -3.70
N LEU A 34 -2.53 1.34 -2.49
CA LEU A 34 -1.68 2.47 -2.08
C LEU A 34 -0.47 2.64 -3.01
N VAL A 35 0.21 1.55 -3.36
CA VAL A 35 1.32 1.58 -4.32
C VAL A 35 0.88 2.16 -5.66
N LYS A 36 -0.24 1.66 -6.22
CA LYS A 36 -0.78 2.18 -7.48
C LYS A 36 -1.16 3.65 -7.37
N LEU A 37 -1.76 4.05 -6.26
CA LEU A 37 -2.15 5.44 -5.98
C LEU A 37 -0.93 6.36 -6.03
N ILE A 38 0.14 5.98 -5.33
CA ILE A 38 1.40 6.73 -5.23
C ILE A 38 2.13 6.77 -6.58
N GLN A 39 2.16 5.65 -7.32
CA GLN A 39 2.76 5.58 -8.64
C GLN A 39 1.99 6.38 -9.70
N SER A 40 0.67 6.48 -9.56
CA SER A 40 -0.18 7.24 -10.49
C SER A 40 0.11 8.74 -10.48
N GLY A 41 0.84 9.26 -9.49
CA GLY A 41 1.15 10.69 -9.40
C GLY A 41 -0.06 11.58 -9.12
N ALA A 42 -1.23 11.01 -8.85
CA ALA A 42 -2.48 11.73 -8.64
C ALA A 42 -2.59 12.39 -7.25
N LEU A 43 -1.59 12.18 -6.37
CA LEU A 43 -1.55 12.72 -5.01
C LEU A 43 -0.62 13.95 -4.96
N GLY A 44 -1.06 14.99 -4.27
CA GLY A 44 -0.18 16.12 -3.89
C GLY A 44 0.94 15.68 -2.94
N LYS A 45 1.96 16.53 -2.73
CA LYS A 45 3.13 16.22 -1.88
C LYS A 45 2.74 15.72 -0.48
N ASP A 46 1.83 16.41 0.19
CA ASP A 46 1.37 16.05 1.55
C ASP A 46 0.60 14.74 1.58
N GLN A 47 -0.30 14.54 0.61
CA GLN A 47 -1.06 13.30 0.49
C GLN A 47 -0.15 12.11 0.13
N ARG A 48 0.87 12.34 -0.69
CA ARG A 48 1.86 11.32 -1.04
C ARG A 48 2.66 10.90 0.17
N LYS A 49 3.09 11.86 1.00
CA LYS A 49 3.78 11.58 2.27
C LYS A 49 2.90 10.77 3.22
N ALA A 50 1.63 11.15 3.39
CA ALA A 50 0.69 10.40 4.21
C ALA A 50 0.43 8.98 3.66
N ALA A 51 0.29 8.83 2.34
CA ALA A 51 0.11 7.52 1.71
C ALA A 51 1.35 6.62 1.84
N LEU A 52 2.55 7.19 1.79
CA LEU A 52 3.81 6.47 2.01
C LEU A 52 3.96 6.01 3.46
N ASP A 53 3.58 6.85 4.42
CA ASP A 53 3.59 6.51 5.84
C ASP A 53 2.63 5.33 6.14
N GLU A 54 1.39 5.43 5.64
CA GLU A 54 0.40 4.36 5.75
C GLU A 54 0.86 3.08 5.03
N LEU A 55 1.46 3.19 3.84
CA LEU A 55 2.03 2.06 3.11
C LEU A 55 3.10 1.36 3.95
N SER A 56 4.04 2.11 4.52
CA SER A 56 5.11 1.58 5.37
C SER A 56 4.56 0.87 6.60
N PHE A 57 3.56 1.47 7.26
CA PHE A 57 2.90 0.88 8.42
C PHE A 57 2.22 -0.45 8.06
N LYS A 58 1.39 -0.49 7.01
CA LYS A 58 0.71 -1.74 6.59
C LYS A 58 1.70 -2.81 6.15
N CYS A 59 2.70 -2.43 5.34
CA CYS A 59 3.78 -3.32 4.94
C CYS A 59 4.47 -3.97 6.14
N ARG A 60 4.77 -3.21 7.19
CA ARG A 60 5.40 -3.73 8.41
C ARG A 60 4.49 -4.71 9.15
N ILE A 61 3.21 -4.41 9.30
CA ILE A 61 2.24 -5.31 9.95
C ILE A 61 2.11 -6.62 9.14
N TYR A 62 1.94 -6.50 7.82
CA TYR A 62 1.84 -7.65 6.94
C TYR A 62 3.11 -8.50 6.96
N ALA A 63 4.27 -7.86 6.83
CA ALA A 63 5.56 -8.52 6.85
C ALA A 63 5.79 -9.27 8.15
N ASN A 64 5.53 -8.65 9.30
CA ASN A 64 5.64 -9.29 10.60
C ASN A 64 4.67 -10.50 10.70
N GLY A 65 3.46 -10.37 10.17
CA GLY A 65 2.52 -11.48 10.03
C GLY A 65 3.02 -12.62 9.14
N CYS A 66 3.82 -12.33 8.11
CA CYS A 66 4.46 -13.31 7.25
C CYS A 66 5.65 -13.98 7.94
N LEU A 67 6.53 -13.21 8.59
CA LEU A 67 7.65 -13.73 9.39
C LEU A 67 7.15 -14.70 10.46
N LYS A 68 6.09 -14.33 11.19
CA LYS A 68 5.45 -15.20 12.21
C LYS A 68 4.89 -16.51 11.64
N ARG A 69 4.60 -16.58 10.35
CA ARG A 69 4.07 -17.77 9.65
C ARG A 69 5.15 -18.50 8.84
N GLY A 70 6.43 -18.18 9.03
CA GLY A 70 7.56 -18.78 8.32
C GLY A 70 7.75 -18.28 6.88
N ARG A 71 6.98 -17.27 6.44
CA ARG A 71 7.11 -16.66 5.10
C ARG A 71 8.12 -15.51 5.13
N ASN A 72 9.39 -15.86 5.28
CA ASN A 72 10.47 -14.88 5.42
C ASN A 72 10.71 -14.06 4.15
N GLU A 73 10.68 -14.70 2.98
CA GLU A 73 10.87 -14.03 1.69
C GLU A 73 9.76 -13.01 1.43
N GLU A 74 8.51 -13.42 1.62
CA GLU A 74 7.35 -12.55 1.46
C GLU A 74 7.42 -11.38 2.47
N GLY A 75 7.78 -11.64 3.73
CA GLY A 75 7.94 -10.60 4.73
C GLY A 75 9.01 -9.56 4.36
N ARG A 76 10.18 -10.00 3.90
CA ARG A 76 11.26 -9.12 3.45
C ARG A 76 10.83 -8.26 2.26
N TYR A 77 10.16 -8.86 1.28
CA TYR A 77 9.65 -8.14 0.11
C TYR A 77 8.74 -6.97 0.52
N TYR A 78 7.81 -7.19 1.45
CA TYR A 78 6.90 -6.12 1.88
C TYR A 78 7.60 -5.06 2.72
N LEU A 79 8.64 -5.39 3.51
CA LEU A 79 9.44 -4.40 4.25
C LEU A 79 10.20 -3.45 3.32
N ASP A 80 10.69 -3.97 2.19
CA ASP A 80 11.51 -3.23 1.23
C ASP A 80 10.67 -2.43 0.22
N LEU A 81 9.45 -2.91 -0.07
CA LEU A 81 8.46 -2.25 -0.94
C LEU A 81 8.33 -0.72 -0.73
N PRO A 82 8.10 -0.17 0.48
CA PRO A 82 7.97 1.28 0.65
C PRO A 82 9.24 2.04 0.23
N GLN A 83 10.43 1.47 0.44
CA GLN A 83 11.70 2.11 0.05
C GLN A 83 11.77 2.25 -1.47
N HIS A 84 11.39 1.21 -2.21
CA HIS A 84 11.31 1.25 -3.67
C HIS A 84 10.36 2.33 -4.18
N ILE A 85 9.20 2.50 -3.53
CA ILE A 85 8.22 3.51 -3.93
C ILE A 85 8.71 4.94 -3.60
N VAL A 86 9.40 5.14 -2.48
CA VAL A 86 10.04 6.43 -2.15
C VAL A 86 11.10 6.78 -3.19
N GLN A 87 11.95 5.82 -3.58
CA GLN A 87 12.96 6.04 -4.63
C GLN A 87 12.30 6.39 -5.97
N PHE A 88 11.25 5.65 -6.37
CA PHE A 88 10.48 5.98 -7.57
C PHE A 88 9.90 7.41 -7.53
N CYS A 89 9.44 7.85 -6.35
CA CYS A 89 8.96 9.22 -6.12
C CYS A 89 10.03 10.29 -6.31
N LEU A 90 11.21 10.09 -5.73
CA LEU A 90 12.32 11.04 -5.80
C LEU A 90 12.81 11.21 -7.25
N ASN A 91 12.84 10.11 -8.01
CA ASN A 91 13.26 10.14 -9.41
C ASN A 91 12.25 10.85 -10.31
N THR A 92 10.94 10.72 -10.05
CA THR A 92 9.91 11.40 -10.87
C THR A 92 9.89 12.93 -10.68
N THR A 93 10.35 13.43 -9.53
CA THR A 93 10.42 14.89 -9.26
C THR A 93 11.61 15.61 -9.91
N ASN A 94 12.66 14.88 -10.36
CA ASN A 94 13.87 15.48 -10.94
C ASN A 94 13.85 15.52 -12.48
N SER A 95 12.72 15.20 -13.12
CA SER A 95 12.56 15.25 -14.58
C SER A 95 11.61 16.37 -15.04
N SER A 96 11.49 17.45 -14.26
CA SER A 96 10.75 18.67 -14.64
C SER A 96 11.70 19.84 -14.80
#